data_AF-V4JBU6-F1
#
_entry.id   AF-V4JBU6-F1
#
_cell.length_a   1.000
_cell.length_b   1.000
_cell.length_c   1.000
_cell.angle_alpha   90.00
_cell.angle_beta   90.00
_cell.angle_gamma   90.00
#
_symmetry.space_group_name_H-M   'P 1'
#
loop_
_entity.id
_entity.type
_entity.pdbx_description
1 polymer ?
#
loop_
_entity_poly.entity_id
_entity_poly.type
_entity_poly.pdbx_seq_one_letter_code
_entity_poly.pdbx_strand_id
1 'polypeptide(L)'
;THAELYALDAEIQAIVHVHSAQLWTALQHELPSTATDVAYGTPAMAREFLRLYHETDFPERRIAVMRGHRDGLIAIGESIAEAALRILAYRDGCRPPLTAHQPDSRP
;
A
#
# COMPACT_ATOMS: atom_id res chain seq x y z
N THR A 1 2.66 -12.59 0.66
CA THR A 1 2.20 -11.17 0.62
C THR A 1 2.11 -10.62 -0.79
N HIS A 2 3.17 -10.65 -1.60
CA HIS A 2 3.09 -10.13 -3.00
C HIS A 2 2.07 -10.89 -3.86
N ALA A 3 2.08 -12.22 -3.83
CA ALA A 3 1.13 -13.04 -4.61
C ALA A 3 -0.34 -12.74 -4.29
N GLU A 4 -0.67 -12.48 -3.03
CA GLU A 4 -2.04 -12.14 -2.60
C GLU A 4 -2.44 -10.73 -3.08
N LEU A 5 -1.51 -9.77 -3.03
CA LEU A 5 -1.72 -8.43 -3.60
C LEU A 5 -1.89 -8.46 -5.13
N TYR A 6 -1.17 -9.33 -5.82
CA TYR A 6 -1.37 -9.56 -7.25
C TYR A 6 -2.70 -10.24 -7.58
N ALA A 7 -3.22 -11.07 -6.67
CA ALA A 7 -4.50 -11.74 -6.84
C ALA A 7 -5.70 -10.83 -6.51
N LEU A 8 -5.47 -9.77 -5.73
CA LEU A 8 -6.49 -8.82 -5.27
C LEU A 8 -7.07 -7.98 -6.40
N ASP A 9 -6.22 -7.52 -7.31
CA ASP A 9 -6.59 -6.57 -8.36
C ASP A 9 -5.67 -6.72 -9.56
N ALA A 10 -6.25 -6.83 -10.75
CA ALA A 10 -5.52 -6.91 -12.00
C ALA A 10 -4.77 -5.60 -12.35
N GLU A 11 -5.19 -4.46 -11.78
CA GLU A 11 -4.50 -3.17 -11.88
C GLU A 11 -3.17 -3.16 -11.11
N ILE A 12 -3.00 -4.06 -10.12
CA ILE A 12 -1.75 -4.18 -9.37
C ILE A 12 -0.78 -5.01 -10.20
N GLN A 13 0.09 -4.36 -10.96
CA GLN A 13 1.15 -5.01 -11.75
C GLN A 13 2.54 -4.85 -11.11
N ALA A 14 2.68 -3.94 -10.16
CA ALA A 14 3.88 -3.73 -9.40
C ALA A 14 3.60 -3.43 -7.93
N ILE A 15 4.49 -3.93 -7.08
CA ILE A 15 4.48 -3.70 -5.64
C ILE A 15 5.88 -3.26 -5.26
N VAL A 16 5.98 -2.15 -4.52
CA VAL A 16 7.23 -1.63 -3.98
C VAL A 16 7.11 -1.57 -2.47
N HIS A 17 8.00 -2.27 -1.78
CA HIS A 17 8.13 -2.23 -0.33
C HIS A 17 9.43 -1.53 0.03
N VAL A 18 9.35 -0.49 0.86
CA VAL A 18 10.50 0.24 1.39
C VAL A 18 10.48 0.24 2.91
N HIS A 19 11.67 0.29 3.51
CA HIS A 19 11.85 0.48 4.94
C HIS A 19 12.38 1.89 5.19
N SER A 20 11.56 2.75 5.79
CA SER A 20 11.93 4.10 6.21
C SER A 20 11.18 4.50 7.46
N ALA A 21 11.88 4.48 8.60
CA ALA A 21 11.31 4.87 9.89
C ALA A 21 10.80 6.33 9.91
N GLN A 22 11.47 7.22 9.16
CA GLN A 22 11.09 8.62 9.04
C GLN A 22 9.74 8.77 8.33
N LEU A 23 9.58 8.15 7.16
CA LEU A 23 8.32 8.18 6.41
C LEU A 23 7.21 7.45 7.16
N TRP A 24 7.53 6.33 7.79
CA TRP A 24 6.58 5.55 8.57
C TRP A 24 5.98 6.39 9.71
N THR A 25 6.83 7.07 10.49
CA THR A 25 6.37 7.91 11.61
C THR A 25 5.52 9.09 11.14
N ALA A 26 5.90 9.71 10.01
CA ALA A 26 5.15 10.83 9.45
C ALA A 26 3.79 10.41 8.88
N LEU A 27 3.72 9.25 8.21
CA LEU A 27 2.57 8.87 7.39
C LEU A 27 1.60 7.89 8.08
N GLN A 28 1.99 7.26 9.19
CA GLN A 28 1.16 6.24 9.87
C GLN A 28 -0.24 6.72 10.32
N HIS A 29 -0.45 8.04 10.43
CA HIS A 29 -1.73 8.64 10.79
C HIS A 29 -2.44 9.32 9.60
N GLU A 30 -1.75 9.46 8.46
CA GLU A 30 -2.27 10.15 7.27
C GLU A 30 -2.68 9.18 6.15
N LEU A 31 -2.02 8.02 6.10
CA LEU A 31 -2.26 7.00 5.08
C LEU A 31 -2.98 5.78 5.66
N PRO A 32 -3.68 5.02 4.80
CA PRO A 32 -4.19 3.69 5.14
C PRO A 32 -3.10 2.87 5.81
N SER A 33 -3.43 2.27 6.94
CA SER A 33 -2.44 1.54 7.73
C SER A 33 -2.97 0.21 8.26
N THR A 34 -2.12 -0.82 8.18
CA THR A 34 -2.46 -2.16 8.69
C THR A 34 -2.58 -2.12 10.21
N ALA A 35 -3.24 -3.11 10.80
CA ALA A 35 -3.20 -3.32 12.24
C ALA A 35 -1.75 -3.48 12.77
N THR A 36 -1.53 -3.08 14.03
CA THR A 36 -0.22 -3.05 14.70
C THR A 36 0.28 -4.43 15.15
N ASP A 37 -0.60 -5.42 15.21
CA ASP A 37 -0.35 -6.79 15.68
C ASP A 37 -0.02 -7.76 14.53
N VAL A 38 -0.08 -7.29 13.28
CA VAL A 38 0.08 -8.14 12.10
C VAL A 38 1.53 -8.15 11.61
N ALA A 39 2.19 -9.29 11.79
CA ALA A 39 3.57 -9.50 11.38
C ALA A 39 3.74 -9.66 9.86
N TYR A 40 4.87 -9.17 9.34
CA TYR A 40 5.21 -9.25 7.93
C TYR A 40 5.41 -10.68 7.43
N GLY A 41 4.99 -10.92 6.19
CA GLY A 41 5.10 -12.23 5.54
C GLY A 41 4.07 -13.25 6.00
N THR A 42 3.13 -12.88 6.88
CA THR A 42 2.07 -13.78 7.34
C THR A 42 0.82 -13.71 6.45
N PRO A 43 -0.01 -14.76 6.40
CA PRO A 43 -1.34 -14.70 5.77
C PRO A 43 -2.26 -13.66 6.42
N ALA A 44 -2.05 -13.33 7.70
CA ALA A 44 -2.80 -12.26 8.37
C ALA A 44 -2.54 -10.90 7.73
N MET A 45 -1.32 -10.65 7.24
CA MET A 45 -0.98 -9.43 6.53
C MET A 45 -1.70 -9.29 5.20
N ALA A 46 -1.83 -10.39 4.45
CA ALA A 46 -2.61 -10.38 3.22
C ALA A 46 -4.07 -10.01 3.47
N ARG A 47 -4.66 -10.54 4.55
CA ARG A 47 -6.03 -10.19 4.98
C ARG A 47 -6.16 -8.74 5.40
N GLU A 48 -5.15 -8.17 6.08
CA GLU A 48 -5.16 -6.75 6.38
C GLU A 48 -5.09 -5.88 5.12
N PHE A 49 -4.32 -6.29 4.10
CA PHE A 49 -4.32 -5.57 2.82
C PHE A 49 -5.65 -5.68 2.09
N LEU A 50 -6.30 -6.84 2.10
CA LEU A 50 -7.67 -7.01 1.58
C LEU A 50 -8.65 -6.08 2.32
N ARG A 51 -8.56 -6.03 3.65
CA ARG A 51 -9.38 -5.13 4.47
C ARG A 51 -9.12 -3.66 4.12
N LEU A 52 -7.87 -3.24 4.04
CA LEU A 52 -7.50 -1.88 3.62
C LEU A 52 -8.02 -1.57 2.22
N TYR A 53 -7.90 -2.52 1.30
CA TYR A 53 -8.34 -2.35 -0.07
C TYR A 53 -9.86 -2.12 -0.17
N HIS A 54 -10.67 -2.79 0.65
CA HIS A 54 -12.13 -2.62 0.63
C HIS A 54 -12.68 -1.54 1.57
N GLU A 55 -12.02 -1.28 2.70
CA GLU A 55 -12.55 -0.39 3.76
C GLU A 55 -11.90 1.00 3.78
N THR A 56 -10.84 1.23 3.01
CA THR A 56 -10.10 2.49 3.00
C THR A 56 -9.83 2.96 1.57
N ASP A 57 -9.27 4.17 1.44
CA ASP A 57 -8.85 4.72 0.15
C ASP A 57 -7.47 4.19 -0.32
N PHE A 58 -7.09 2.98 0.15
CA PHE A 58 -5.88 2.30 -0.32
C PHE A 58 -5.85 2.06 -1.83
N PRO A 59 -6.93 1.64 -2.51
CA PRO A 59 -6.84 1.41 -3.94
C PRO A 59 -6.70 2.72 -4.73
N GLU A 60 -7.24 3.85 -4.26
CA GLU A 60 -7.04 5.15 -4.93
C GLU A 60 -5.69 5.79 -4.57
N ARG A 61 -5.25 5.67 -3.31
CA ARG A 61 -3.95 6.20 -2.86
C ARG A 61 -2.78 5.35 -3.34
N ARG A 62 -3.01 4.06 -3.53
CA ARG A 62 -2.03 3.05 -3.94
C ARG A 62 -0.80 2.98 -3.04
N ILE A 63 -0.93 3.39 -1.77
CA ILE A 63 0.13 3.37 -0.75
C ILE A 63 -0.47 3.09 0.63
N ALA A 64 0.21 2.29 1.42
CA ALA A 64 -0.16 1.99 2.80
C ALA A 64 1.06 1.86 3.72
N VAL A 65 0.83 2.14 5.01
CA VAL A 65 1.83 2.02 6.07
C VAL A 65 1.60 0.74 6.85
N MET A 66 2.66 -0.02 7.07
CA MET A 66 2.60 -1.31 7.74
C MET A 66 2.85 -1.10 9.23
N ARG A 67 1.81 -0.85 10.04
CA ARG A 67 2.04 -0.51 11.46
C ARG A 67 2.59 -1.66 12.30
N GLY A 68 2.33 -2.91 11.90
CA GLY A 68 2.94 -4.10 12.51
C GLY A 68 4.40 -4.33 12.12
N HIS A 69 4.92 -3.59 11.13
CA HIS A 69 6.32 -3.60 10.74
C HIS A 69 6.86 -2.17 10.84
N ARG A 70 7.46 -1.84 11.99
CA ARG A 70 7.93 -0.47 12.30
C ARG A 70 9.03 -0.05 11.33
N ASP A 71 8.66 0.79 10.35
CA ASP A 71 9.45 1.29 9.20
C ASP A 71 8.93 0.85 7.82
N GLY A 72 8.01 -0.11 7.74
CA GLY A 72 7.53 -0.66 6.48
C GLY A 72 6.46 0.21 5.81
N LEU A 73 6.71 0.60 4.56
CA LEU A 73 5.70 1.19 3.68
C LEU A 73 5.59 0.35 2.41
N ILE A 74 4.37 0.18 1.92
CA ILE A 74 4.11 -0.52 0.67
C ILE A 74 3.35 0.39 -0.28
N ALA A 75 3.73 0.38 -1.55
CA ALA A 75 3.00 1.02 -2.63
C ALA A 75 2.70 0.01 -3.73
N ILE A 76 1.57 0.21 -4.39
CA ILE A 76 1.10 -0.57 -5.52
C ILE A 76 0.97 0.33 -6.75
N GLY A 77 0.92 -0.26 -7.94
CA GLY A 77 0.69 0.47 -9.19
C GLY A 77 0.70 -0.45 -10.41
N GLU A 78 0.42 0.13 -11.57
CA GLU A 78 0.48 -0.56 -12.87
C GLU A 78 1.93 -0.73 -13.36
N SER A 79 2.88 -0.03 -12.74
CA SER A 79 4.31 -0.21 -13.01
C SER A 79 5.16 0.03 -11.77
N ILE A 80 6.37 -0.55 -11.77
CA ILE A 80 7.34 -0.34 -10.69
C ILE A 80 7.66 1.16 -10.56
N ALA A 81 7.76 1.87 -11.69
CA ALA A 81 8.01 3.30 -11.71
C ALA A 81 6.91 4.08 -10.98
N GLU A 82 5.64 3.77 -11.26
CA GLU A 82 4.49 4.40 -10.63
C GLU A 82 4.45 4.17 -9.11
N ALA A 83 4.61 2.90 -8.69
CA ALA A 83 4.65 2.54 -7.27
C ALA A 83 5.83 3.20 -6.54
N ALA A 84 7.01 3.25 -7.16
CA ALA A 84 8.18 3.92 -6.59
C ALA A 84 8.01 5.44 -6.52
N LEU A 85 7.48 6.06 -7.59
CA LEU A 85 7.24 7.51 -7.64
C LEU A 85 6.26 7.97 -6.57
N ARG A 86 5.26 7.15 -6.19
CA ARG A 86 4.38 7.47 -5.06
C ARG A 86 5.14 7.61 -3.76
N ILE A 87 5.99 6.65 -3.43
CA ILE A 87 6.82 6.69 -2.21
C ILE A 87 7.75 7.91 -2.24
N LEU A 88 8.39 8.17 -3.40
CA LEU A 88 9.28 9.31 -3.57
C LEU A 88 8.55 10.65 -3.45
N ALA A 89 7.32 10.76 -3.96
CA ALA A 89 6.51 11.96 -3.83
C ALA A 89 6.25 12.31 -2.35
N TYR A 90 5.84 11.31 -1.54
CA TYR A 90 5.67 11.53 -0.09
C TYR A 90 6.98 11.88 0.62
N ARG A 91 8.11 11.32 0.19
CA ARG A 91 9.43 11.72 0.70
C ARG A 91 9.74 13.18 0.40
N ASP A 92 9.37 13.64 -0.79
CA ASP A 92 9.63 15.00 -1.25
C ASP A 92 8.54 16.00 -0.76
N GLY A 93 7.60 15.55 0.08
CA GLY A 93 6.49 16.36 0.62
C GLY A 93 5.39 16.66 -0.39
N CYS A 94 5.41 15.99 -1.55
CA CYS A 94 4.40 16.12 -2.59
C CYS A 94 3.33 15.04 -2.41
N ARG A 95 2.05 15.43 -2.34
CA ARG A 95 0.95 14.46 -2.30
C ARG A 95 0.58 14.08 -3.73
N PRO A 96 0.85 12.84 -4.18
CA PRO A 96 0.46 12.42 -5.51
C PRO A 96 -1.07 12.42 -5.63
N PRO A 97 -1.61 12.71 -6.83
CA PRO A 97 -3.05 12.66 -7.05
C PRO A 97 -3.59 11.25 -6.79
N LEU A 98 -4.85 11.19 -6.36
CA LEU A 98 -5.57 9.92 -6.25
C LEU A 98 -5.69 9.29 -7.63
N THR A 99 -5.48 7.98 -7.68
CA THR A 99 -5.61 7.20 -8.90
C THR A 99 -7.06 6.77 -9.00
N ALA A 100 -7.66 6.92 -10.17
CA ALA A 100 -8.98 6.37 -10.39
C ALA A 100 -8.87 4.85 -10.22
N HIS A 101 -9.54 4.32 -9.21
CA HIS A 101 -9.66 2.89 -9.03
C HIS A 101 -10.95 2.44 -9.70
N GLN A 102 -10.85 1.52 -10.65
CA GLN A 102 -12.01 0.90 -11.26
C GLN A 102 -12.07 -0.55 -10.73
N PRO A 103 -12.96 -0.85 -9.77
CA PRO A 103 -13.00 -2.18 -9.16
C PRO A 103 -13.24 -3.23 -10.25
N ASP A 104 -12.36 -4.24 -10.28
CA ASP A 104 -12.39 -5.31 -11.27
C ASP A 104 -13.78 -5.96 -11.26
N SER A 105 -14.50 -5.85 -12.38
CA SER A 105 -15.82 -6.44 -12.59
C SER A 105 -15.69 -7.91 -12.97
N ARG A 106 -14.93 -8.69 -12.20
CA ARG A 106 -14.88 -10.14 -12.41
C ARG A 106 -16.11 -10.80 -11.76
N PRO A 107 -16.86 -11.61 -12.53
CA PRO A 107 -18.08 -12.27 -12.06
C PRO A 107 -17.82 -13.37 -11.03
#